data_AF-A0A7S3QDF7-F1
#
_entry.id   AF-A0A7S3QDF7-F1
#
_cell.length_a   1.000
_cell.length_b   1.000
_cell.length_c   1.000
_cell.angle_alpha   90.00
_cell.angle_beta   90.00
_cell.angle_gamma   90.00
#
_symmetry.space_group_name_H-M   'P 1'
#
loop_
_entity.id
_entity.type
_entity.pdbx_description
1 polymer ?
#
loop_
_entity_poly.entity_id
_entity_poly.type
_entity_poly.pdbx_seq_one_letter_code
_entity_poly.pdbx_strand_id
1 'polypeptide(L)'
;LAPKHAQTLKMLAQMQISKGKINKTAEGYEYVNKKDFNRKCNSKMITKSGAQLQSILDELCDHGMIRWTTDYTTQQESLCIPTSRKKVPEILHSLQKSVIAENEVISK
;
A
#
# COMPACT_ATOMS: atom_id res chain seq x y z
N LEU A 1 4.22 12.59 -3.99
CA LEU A 1 4.61 11.65 -2.91
C LEU A 1 6.11 11.47 -2.96
N ALA A 2 6.79 11.32 -1.82
CA ALA A 2 8.18 10.90 -1.83
C ALA A 2 8.30 9.47 -2.44
N PRO A 3 9.45 9.10 -3.04
CA PRO A 3 9.59 7.85 -3.79
C PRO A 3 9.25 6.61 -2.96
N LYS A 4 9.59 6.62 -1.67
CA LYS A 4 9.34 5.50 -0.75
C LYS A 4 7.87 5.34 -0.40
N HIS A 5 7.15 6.43 -0.16
CA HIS A 5 5.70 6.43 0.02
C HIS A 5 4.99 5.92 -1.23
N ALA A 6 5.41 6.36 -2.42
CA ALA A 6 4.85 5.89 -3.68
C ALA A 6 5.10 4.38 -3.89
N GLN A 7 6.29 3.88 -3.55
CA GLN A 7 6.60 2.45 -3.60
C GLN A 7 5.77 1.62 -2.60
N THR A 8 5.59 2.11 -1.37
CA THR A 8 4.74 1.47 -0.34
C THR A 8 3.28 1.41 -0.80
N LEU A 9 2.74 2.53 -1.31
CA LEU A 9 1.36 2.59 -1.80
C LEU A 9 1.16 1.72 -3.05
N LYS A 10 2.17 1.66 -3.93
CA LYS A 10 2.18 0.76 -5.11
C LYS A 10 2.13 -0.70 -4.68
N MET A 11 2.89 -1.10 -3.66
CA MET A 11 2.87 -2.46 -3.12
C MET A 11 1.48 -2.81 -2.60
N LEU A 12 0.85 -1.90 -1.86
CA LEU A 12 -0.48 -2.12 -1.30
C LEU A 12 -1.52 -2.29 -2.41
N ALA A 13 -1.51 -1.40 -3.41
CA ALA A 13 -2.38 -1.49 -4.57
C ALA A 13 -2.20 -2.83 -5.31
N GLN A 14 -0.95 -3.29 -5.50
CA GLN A 14 -0.66 -4.58 -6.12
C GLN A 14 -1.22 -5.75 -5.33
N MET A 15 -1.12 -5.71 -3.99
CA MET A 15 -1.66 -6.76 -3.14
C MET A 15 -3.19 -6.78 -3.14
N GLN A 16 -3.85 -5.61 -3.15
CA GLN A 16 -5.31 -5.52 -3.23
C GLN A 16 -5.88 -6.06 -4.54
N ILE A 17 -5.21 -5.85 -5.67
CA ILE A 17 -5.69 -6.38 -6.97
C ILE A 17 -5.33 -7.85 -7.17
N SER A 18 -4.36 -8.39 -6.43
CA SER A 18 -3.92 -9.77 -6.56
C SER A 18 -5.06 -10.73 -6.19
N LYS A 19 -5.18 -11.86 -6.88
CA LYS A 19 -6.26 -12.86 -6.69
C LYS A 19 -6.14 -13.67 -5.38
N GLY A 20 -5.67 -13.05 -4.30
CA GLY A 20 -5.56 -13.66 -2.97
C GLY A 20 -6.88 -13.64 -2.19
N LYS A 21 -6.88 -14.25 -0.99
CA LYS A 21 -7.99 -14.14 -0.02
C LYS A 21 -8.13 -12.67 0.40
N ILE A 22 -9.07 -11.97 -0.21
CA ILE A 22 -9.41 -10.60 0.10
C ILE A 22 -10.54 -10.63 1.12
N ASN A 23 -10.30 -10.08 2.29
CA ASN A 23 -11.37 -9.84 3.26
C ASN A 23 -12.16 -8.62 2.79
N LYS A 24 -13.39 -8.86 2.32
CA LYS A 24 -14.34 -7.78 2.01
C LYS A 24 -15.00 -7.36 3.32
N THR A 25 -14.97 -6.06 3.59
CA THR A 25 -15.73 -5.47 4.71
C THR A 25 -17.10 -4.98 4.24
N ALA A 26 -17.97 -4.63 5.18
CA ALA A 26 -19.27 -4.00 4.89
C ALA A 26 -19.15 -2.72 4.04
N GLU A 27 -18.01 -2.02 4.14
CA GLU A 27 -17.69 -0.81 3.34
C GLU A 27 -17.24 -1.15 1.90
N GLY A 28 -17.09 -2.43 1.55
CA GLY A 28 -16.71 -2.86 0.21
C GLY A 28 -15.23 -2.71 -0.14
N TYR A 29 -14.39 -2.29 0.81
CA TYR A 29 -12.94 -2.22 0.63
C TYR A 29 -12.29 -3.61 0.72
N GLU A 30 -11.24 -3.77 -0.08
CA GLU A 30 -10.44 -4.99 -0.16
C GLU A 30 -9.22 -4.83 0.73
N TYR A 31 -9.25 -5.44 1.92
CA TYR A 31 -8.16 -5.33 2.89
C TYR A 31 -7.08 -6.39 2.69
N VAL A 32 -5.84 -5.98 2.94
CA VAL A 32 -4.63 -6.80 2.90
C VAL A 32 -4.14 -7.02 4.33
N ASN A 33 -3.77 -8.25 4.69
CA ASN A 33 -3.19 -8.54 5.98
C ASN A 33 -1.87 -7.76 6.18
N LYS A 34 -1.73 -7.04 7.30
CA LYS A 34 -0.57 -6.18 7.57
C LYS A 34 0.73 -6.93 7.74
N LYS A 35 0.70 -8.12 8.36
CA LYS A 35 1.89 -8.97 8.52
C LYS A 35 2.41 -9.45 7.17
N ASP A 36 1.51 -9.85 6.26
CA ASP A 36 1.88 -10.26 4.90
C ASP A 36 2.40 -9.09 4.07
N PHE A 37 1.77 -7.92 4.21
CA PHE A 37 2.20 -6.68 3.58
C PHE A 37 3.62 -6.28 4.03
N ASN A 38 3.88 -6.27 5.33
CA ASN A 38 5.19 -5.96 5.90
C ASN A 38 6.25 -6.94 5.42
N ARG A 39 5.93 -8.25 5.40
CA ARG A 39 6.82 -9.29 4.84
C ARG A 39 7.15 -9.00 3.37
N LYS A 40 6.16 -8.59 2.57
CA LYS A 40 6.36 -8.30 1.14
C LYS A 40 7.20 -7.04 0.94
N CYS A 41 6.97 -5.98 1.72
CA CYS A 41 7.77 -4.76 1.68
C CYS A 41 9.24 -5.02 2.03
N ASN A 42 9.47 -5.82 3.07
CA ASN A 42 10.81 -6.25 3.46
C ASN A 42 11.49 -7.08 2.38
N SER A 43 10.79 -8.06 1.78
CA SER A 43 11.35 -8.90 0.71
C SER A 43 11.75 -8.11 -0.54
N LYS A 44 11.12 -6.96 -0.79
CA LYS A 44 11.42 -6.08 -1.91
C LYS A 44 12.31 -4.91 -1.54
N MET A 45 12.81 -4.86 -0.31
CA MET A 45 13.64 -3.77 0.21
C MET A 45 13.03 -2.38 -0.05
N ILE A 46 11.70 -2.26 0.12
CA ILE A 46 11.02 -0.97 -0.06
C ILE A 46 11.56 0.03 0.95
N THR A 47 11.73 -0.35 2.21
CA THR A 47 12.33 0.47 3.27
C THR A 47 13.59 -0.18 3.82
N LYS A 48 14.40 0.62 4.53
CA LYS A 48 15.64 0.16 5.19
C LYS A 48 15.36 -0.58 6.51
N SER A 49 14.21 -0.34 7.13
CA SER A 49 13.82 -0.96 8.39
C SER A 49 12.30 -1.04 8.53
N GLY A 50 11.84 -1.87 9.47
CA GLY A 50 10.43 -1.94 9.86
C GLY A 50 9.91 -0.64 10.49
N ALA A 51 10.74 0.06 11.27
CA ALA A 51 10.37 1.35 11.85
C ALA A 51 10.14 2.43 10.77
N GLN A 52 10.99 2.46 9.74
CA GLN A 52 10.79 3.35 8.60
C GLN A 52 9.51 3.01 7.83
N LEU A 53 9.21 1.71 7.67
CA LEU A 53 7.95 1.28 7.04
C LEU A 53 6.74 1.75 7.85
N GLN A 54 6.78 1.60 9.16
CA GLN A 54 5.70 2.04 10.04
C GLN A 54 5.50 3.56 9.94
N SER A 55 6.56 4.38 10.02
CA SER A 55 6.47 5.84 9.83
C SER A 55 5.81 6.22 8.51
N ILE A 56 6.17 5.56 7.41
CA ILE A 56 5.54 5.81 6.09
C ILE A 56 4.06 5.41 6.10
N LEU A 57 3.71 4.31 6.75
CA LEU A 57 2.31 3.89 6.86
C LEU A 57 1.49 4.88 7.69
N ASP A 58 2.06 5.39 8.79
CA ASP A 58 1.43 6.38 9.64
C ASP A 58 1.16 7.67 8.85
N GLU A 59 2.17 8.19 8.13
CA GLU A 59 2.00 9.37 7.27
C GLU A 59 0.96 9.16 6.15
N LEU A 60 0.97 7.99 5.50
CA LEU A 60 -0.04 7.66 4.48
C LEU A 60 -1.46 7.57 5.07
N CYS A 61 -1.59 7.15 6.33
CA CYS A 61 -2.85 7.08 7.06
C CYS A 61 -3.35 8.48 7.43
N ASP A 62 -2.46 9.35 7.93
CA ASP A 62 -2.77 10.74 8.27
C ASP A 62 -3.26 11.54 7.06
N HIS A 63 -2.75 11.21 5.86
CA HIS A 63 -3.21 11.79 4.59
C HIS A 63 -4.45 11.11 3.99
N GLY A 64 -5.04 10.12 4.66
CA GLY A 64 -6.21 9.38 4.18
C GLY A 64 -5.96 8.52 2.93
N MET A 65 -4.69 8.29 2.56
CA MET A 65 -4.33 7.49 1.39
C MET A 65 -4.47 6.00 1.67
N ILE A 66 -4.30 5.61 2.92
CA ILE A 66 -4.56 4.25 3.39
C ILE A 66 -5.46 4.28 4.63
N ARG A 67 -6.10 3.15 4.90
CA ARG A 67 -6.81 2.88 6.15
C ARG A 67 -6.33 1.54 6.68
N TRP A 68 -6.17 1.41 7.98
CA TRP A 68 -6.03 0.11 8.63
C TRP A 68 -7.21 -0.17 9.56
N THR A 69 -7.40 -1.44 9.85
CA THR A 69 -8.39 -1.96 10.77
C THR A 69 -7.78 -3.10 11.58
N THR A 70 -8.30 -3.30 12.78
CA THR A 70 -7.90 -4.39 13.66
C THR A 70 -9.13 -5.24 13.94
N ASP A 71 -9.07 -6.52 13.58
CA ASP A 71 -10.03 -7.49 14.09
C ASP A 71 -9.65 -7.83 15.53
N TYR A 72 -10.41 -7.32 16.49
CA TYR A 72 -10.16 -7.53 17.92
C TYR A 72 -10.36 -8.99 18.38
N THR A 73 -11.06 -9.82 17.60
CA THR A 73 -11.25 -11.24 17.92
C THR A 73 -9.98 -12.03 17.64
N THR A 74 -9.34 -11.75 16.50
CA THR A 74 -8.15 -12.46 16.03
C THR A 74 -6.84 -11.68 16.29
N GLN A 75 -6.96 -10.46 16.81
CA GLN A 75 -5.90 -9.45 16.87
C GLN A 75 -5.20 -9.23 15.51
N GLN A 76 -5.93 -9.43 14.41
CA GLN A 76 -5.36 -9.31 13.08
C GLN A 76 -5.50 -7.89 12.54
N GLU A 77 -4.35 -7.24 12.28
CA GLU A 77 -4.29 -5.97 11.58
C GLU A 77 -4.36 -6.15 10.06
N SER A 78 -5.15 -5.31 9.38
CA SER A 78 -5.24 -5.27 7.92
C SER A 78 -5.27 -3.83 7.41
N LEU A 79 -4.77 -3.59 6.20
CA LEU A 79 -4.73 -2.27 5.57
C LEU A 79 -5.28 -2.27 4.14
N CYS A 80 -5.76 -1.13 3.69
CA CYS A 80 -6.26 -0.93 2.32
C CYS A 80 -6.06 0.52 1.86
N ILE A 81 -6.11 0.72 0.55
CA ILE A 81 -6.46 1.99 -0.08
C ILE A 81 -7.99 2.09 -0.05
N PRO A 82 -8.59 3.11 0.60
CA PRO A 82 -10.02 3.22 0.83
C PRO A 82 -10.77 3.67 -0.43
N THR A 83 -10.72 2.85 -1.48
CA THR A 83 -11.40 3.08 -2.75
C THR A 83 -12.00 1.78 -3.28
N SER A 84 -12.84 1.88 -4.30
CA SER A 84 -13.42 0.69 -4.93
C SER A 84 -12.34 -0.11 -5.66
N ARG A 85 -12.45 -1.44 -5.64
CA ARG A 85 -11.53 -2.33 -6.37
C ARG A 85 -11.30 -1.91 -7.82
N LYS A 86 -12.34 -1.38 -8.49
CA LYS A 86 -12.27 -0.94 -9.89
C LYS A 86 -11.31 0.24 -10.10
N LYS A 87 -11.13 1.10 -9.08
CA LYS A 87 -10.25 2.28 -9.13
C LYS A 87 -8.81 1.99 -8.69
N VAL A 88 -8.56 0.90 -7.97
CA VAL A 88 -7.19 0.53 -7.53
C VAL A 88 -6.22 0.36 -8.71
N PRO A 89 -6.60 -0.27 -9.85
CA PRO A 89 -5.74 -0.31 -11.05
C PRO A 89 -5.36 1.07 -11.59
N GLU A 90 -6.27 2.04 -11.57
CA GLU A 90 -6.01 3.41 -12.04
C GLU A 90 -4.98 4.13 -11.16
N ILE A 91 -5.08 3.93 -9.83
CA ILE A 91 -4.09 4.41 -8.85
C ILE A 91 -2.74 3.76 -9.12
N LEU A 92 -2.71 2.43 -9.31
CA LEU A 92 -1.48 1.70 -9.59
C LEU A 92 -0.78 2.21 -10.86
N HIS A 93 -1.55 2.46 -11.93
CA HIS A 93 -1.04 3.02 -13.17
C HIS A 93 -0.49 4.44 -12.99
N SER A 94 -1.17 5.28 -12.21
CA SER A 94 -0.71 6.66 -11.91
C SER A 94 0.60 6.67 -11.10
N LEU A 95 0.74 5.74 -10.15
CA LEU A 95 1.97 5.55 -9.37
C LEU A 95 3.14 5.05 -10.23
N GLN A 96 2.87 4.26 -11.28
CA GLN A 96 3.91 3.79 -12.20
C GLN A 96 4.45 4.92 -13.09
N LYS A 97 3.58 5.78 -13.60
CA LYS A 97 3.99 6.94 -14.42
C LYS A 97 4.85 7.93 -13.65
N SER A 98 4.52 8.17 -12.38
CA SER A 98 5.25 9.10 -11.52
C SER A 98 6.71 8.66 -11.28
N VAL A 99 6.97 7.34 -11.23
CA VAL A 99 8.33 6.79 -11.06
C VAL A 99 9.16 6.87 -12.35
N ILE A 100 8.52 6.83 -13.53
CA ILE A 100 9.23 6.95 -14.81
C ILE A 100 9.68 8.40 -15.04
N ALA A 101 8.82 9.37 -14.71
CA ALA A 101 9.15 10.79 -14.86
C ALA A 101 10.37 11.23 -14.03
N GLU A 102 10.58 10.67 -12.84
CA GLU A 102 11.74 10.99 -12.00
C GLU A 102 13.06 10.41 -12.55
N ASN A 103 13.03 9.28 -13.27
CA ASN A 103 14.24 8.67 -13.84
C ASN A 103 14.72 9.34 -15.14
N GLU A 104 13.82 9.94 -15.93
CA GLU A 104 14.21 10.67 -17.15
C GLU A 104 14.87 12.02 -16.85
N VAL A 105 14.59 12.62 -15.69
CA VAL A 105 15.19 13.91 -15.29
C VAL A 105 16.61 13.74 -14.76
N ILE A 106 16.98 12.56 -14.27
CA ILE A 106 18.34 12.28 -13.74
C ILE A 106 19.32 11.85 -14.85
N SER A 107 18.82 11.59 -16.07
CA SER A 107 19.64 11.16 -17.23
C SER A 107 19.88 12.27 -18.27
N LYS A 108 19.75 13.54 -17.90
CA LYS A 108 20.13 14.71 -18.73
C LYS A 108 21.11 15.59 -17.97
#